data_AF-V7D383-F1
#
_entry.id   AF-V7D383-F1
#
_cell.length_a   1.000
_cell.length_b   1.000
_cell.length_c   1.000
_cell.angle_alpha   90.00
_cell.angle_beta   90.00
_cell.angle_gamma   90.00
#
_symmetry.space_group_name_H-M   'P 1'
#
loop_
_entity.id
_entity.type
_entity.pdbx_description
1 polymer ?
#
loop_
_entity_poly.entity_id
_entity_poly.type
_entity_poly.pdbx_seq_one_letter_code
_entity_poly.pdbx_strand_id
1 'polypeptide(L)'
;MYVYDEYDQRIIEDRVKQFRDQTRRYLAGELSEEEFRPLRLQNGLYIQRFAPMLRVAVPYGQLNATQVRTLARIARDYDKGYAHISTRQNVQFNWPALEDIPDILAELATVQMHAIQTSGNCLRNTTTDQFAGVAADEIVDPRPWCEIVRQWTTFHPEFAYLPRKFKIAINGSQEDRAAIEVHDIGLEPVRNAAGELGFRVLVGGGLGRTPVVGSFINEFLPWQDLISYLDAILRVYNRYGRRDNKYKARIKILVKALTPEVFAEKVEAEMVHLRGGSTTLTEAEVQRVSRHFVDPAYLALDNVDYAAQDAEYPA
;
A
#
# COMPACT_ATOMS: atom_id res chain seq x y z
N MET A 1 11.17 11.35 -3.85
CA MET A 1 10.09 10.61 -4.54
C MET A 1 10.69 9.48 -5.34
N TYR A 2 10.09 8.30 -5.33
CA TYR A 2 10.52 7.18 -6.18
C TYR A 2 10.32 7.50 -7.66
N VAL A 3 11.39 7.34 -8.44
CA VAL A 3 11.37 7.49 -9.91
C VAL A 3 11.31 6.11 -10.53
N TYR A 4 10.32 5.84 -11.39
CA TYR A 4 10.19 4.52 -12.02
C TYR A 4 11.36 4.23 -12.95
N ASP A 5 11.82 2.98 -12.95
CA ASP A 5 12.70 2.48 -14.00
C ASP A 5 11.91 2.01 -15.23
N GLU A 6 12.61 1.47 -16.24
CA GLU A 6 11.99 0.96 -17.46
C GLU A 6 11.04 -0.22 -17.19
N TYR A 7 11.31 -1.01 -16.15
CA TYR A 7 10.50 -2.17 -15.81
C TYR A 7 9.18 -1.74 -15.16
N ASP A 8 9.25 -0.85 -14.17
CA ASP A 8 8.10 -0.20 -13.54
C ASP A 8 7.21 0.50 -14.59
N GLN A 9 7.82 1.25 -15.52
CA GLN A 9 7.10 1.95 -16.59
C GLN A 9 6.40 0.97 -17.54
N ARG A 10 7.11 -0.07 -18.00
CA ARG A 10 6.53 -1.08 -18.89
C ARG A 10 5.36 -1.82 -18.24
N ILE A 11 5.47 -2.13 -16.94
CA ILE A 11 4.40 -2.79 -16.18
C ILE A 11 3.10 -1.98 -16.26
N ILE A 12 3.15 -0.67 -15.99
CA ILE A 12 1.93 0.15 -15.98
C ILE A 12 1.36 0.34 -17.38
N GLU A 13 2.20 0.47 -18.41
CA GLU A 13 1.77 0.57 -19.80
C GLU A 13 1.09 -0.71 -20.29
N ASP A 14 1.67 -1.88 -19.99
CA ASP A 14 1.08 -3.16 -20.36
C ASP A 14 -0.22 -3.41 -19.59
N ARG A 15 -0.31 -2.94 -18.33
CA ARG A 15 -1.56 -2.99 -17.58
C ARG A 15 -2.64 -2.10 -18.21
N VAL A 16 -2.30 -0.92 -18.71
CA VAL A 16 -3.23 -0.04 -19.44
C VAL A 16 -3.75 -0.74 -20.69
N LYS A 17 -2.87 -1.34 -21.51
CA LYS A 17 -3.26 -2.09 -22.71
C LYS A 17 -4.19 -3.25 -22.37
N GLN A 18 -3.84 -4.03 -21.34
CA GLN A 18 -4.64 -5.13 -20.86
C GLN A 18 -6.04 -4.67 -20.42
N PHE A 19 -6.12 -3.62 -19.59
CA PHE A 19 -7.40 -3.13 -19.10
C PHE A 19 -8.25 -2.50 -20.21
N ARG A 20 -7.63 -1.86 -21.21
CA ARG A 20 -8.33 -1.35 -22.39
C ARG A 20 -9.04 -2.46 -23.16
N ASP A 21 -8.37 -3.58 -23.44
CA ASP A 21 -9.03 -4.72 -24.09
C ASP A 21 -10.15 -5.29 -23.21
N GLN A 22 -9.92 -5.43 -21.90
CA GLN A 22 -10.96 -5.91 -20.97
C GLN A 22 -12.20 -5.01 -20.96
N THR A 23 -12.02 -3.69 -20.95
CA THR A 23 -13.11 -2.73 -21.04
C THR A 23 -13.82 -2.78 -22.39
N ARG A 24 -13.08 -2.88 -23.50
CA ARG A 24 -13.66 -3.08 -24.85
C ARG A 24 -14.55 -4.32 -24.89
N ARG A 25 -14.05 -5.46 -24.42
CA ARG A 25 -14.78 -6.73 -24.37
C ARG A 25 -16.05 -6.64 -23.54
N TYR A 26 -15.98 -5.99 -22.39
CA TYR A 26 -17.13 -5.73 -21.54
C TYR A 26 -18.19 -4.87 -22.26
N LEU A 27 -17.78 -3.76 -22.88
CA LEU A 27 -18.67 -2.88 -23.64
C LEU A 27 -19.29 -3.57 -24.87
N ALA A 28 -18.57 -4.52 -25.48
CA ALA A 28 -19.06 -5.34 -26.58
C ALA A 28 -19.98 -6.52 -26.13
N GLY A 29 -20.16 -6.73 -24.83
CA GLY A 29 -20.92 -7.87 -24.28
C GLY A 29 -20.18 -9.21 -24.32
N GLU A 30 -18.87 -9.22 -24.64
CA GLU A 30 -18.00 -10.40 -24.64
C GLU A 30 -17.52 -10.79 -23.23
N LEU A 31 -17.66 -9.88 -22.25
CA LEU A 31 -17.44 -10.15 -20.83
C LEU A 31 -18.69 -9.80 -20.04
N SER A 32 -19.14 -10.72 -19.19
CA SER A 32 -20.22 -10.46 -18.24
C SER A 32 -19.78 -9.49 -17.13
N GLU A 33 -20.75 -8.87 -16.43
CA GLU A 33 -20.44 -8.05 -15.25
C GLU A 33 -19.71 -8.85 -14.16
N GLU A 34 -20.01 -10.15 -14.02
CA GLU A 34 -19.34 -10.99 -13.02
C GLU A 34 -17.86 -11.20 -13.34
N GLU A 35 -17.52 -11.42 -14.61
CA GLU A 35 -16.14 -11.57 -15.08
C GLU A 35 -15.38 -10.24 -15.09
N PHE A 36 -16.05 -9.13 -15.44
CA PHE A 36 -15.43 -7.81 -15.46
C PHE A 36 -15.19 -7.24 -14.07
N ARG A 37 -16.07 -7.55 -13.10
CA ARG A 37 -15.99 -7.06 -11.71
C ARG A 37 -14.60 -7.21 -11.07
N PRO A 38 -13.95 -8.39 -11.01
CA PRO A 38 -12.61 -8.50 -10.43
C PRO A 38 -11.57 -7.69 -11.22
N LEU A 39 -11.66 -7.63 -12.55
CA LEU A 39 -10.73 -6.91 -13.43
C LEU A 39 -10.78 -5.40 -13.17
N ARG A 40 -11.99 -4.81 -13.18
CA ARG A 40 -12.18 -3.38 -12.91
C ARG A 40 -11.81 -3.00 -11.48
N LEU A 41 -12.13 -3.86 -10.50
CA LEU A 41 -11.75 -3.64 -9.11
C LEU A 41 -10.22 -3.70 -8.91
N GLN A 42 -9.47 -4.47 -9.68
CA GLN A 42 -8.00 -4.43 -9.59
C GLN A 42 -7.39 -3.22 -10.31
N ASN A 43 -8.17 -2.48 -11.09
CA ASN A 43 -7.78 -1.22 -11.74
C ASN A 43 -8.46 0.00 -11.09
N GLY A 44 -8.91 -0.14 -9.84
CA GLY A 44 -9.44 0.96 -9.05
C GLY A 44 -10.84 1.43 -9.42
N LEU A 45 -11.54 0.73 -10.32
CA LEU A 45 -12.85 1.13 -10.83
C LEU A 45 -14.01 0.48 -10.06
N TYR A 46 -14.73 1.29 -9.29
CA TYR A 46 -15.98 0.93 -8.62
C TYR A 46 -17.18 1.52 -9.35
N ILE A 47 -18.05 0.68 -9.89
CA ILE A 47 -19.36 1.13 -10.36
C ILE A 47 -20.25 1.35 -9.13
N GLN A 48 -20.57 2.61 -8.82
CA GLN A 48 -21.55 2.97 -7.78
C GLN A 48 -22.94 3.13 -8.41
N ARG A 49 -23.97 3.39 -7.60
CA ARG A 49 -25.36 3.52 -8.08
C ARG A 49 -25.55 4.61 -9.14
N PHE A 50 -24.80 5.71 -9.04
CA PHE A 50 -25.00 6.90 -9.88
C PHE A 50 -23.88 7.15 -10.88
N ALA A 51 -22.64 6.74 -10.57
CA ALA A 51 -21.49 6.91 -11.44
C ALA A 51 -20.34 5.97 -11.04
N PRO A 52 -19.41 5.69 -11.95
CA PRO A 52 -18.15 5.04 -11.61
C PRO A 52 -17.28 5.92 -10.70
N MET A 53 -16.52 5.29 -9.80
CA MET A 53 -15.46 5.91 -9.03
C MET A 53 -14.13 5.24 -9.37
N LEU A 54 -13.16 6.07 -9.75
CA LEU A 54 -11.78 5.65 -10.03
C LEU A 54 -10.87 6.05 -8.87
N ARG A 55 -10.21 5.08 -8.27
CA ARG A 55 -9.17 5.30 -7.25
C ARG A 55 -7.78 5.14 -7.84
N VAL A 56 -7.04 6.24 -7.87
CA VAL A 56 -5.63 6.30 -8.27
C VAL A 56 -4.75 5.96 -7.06
N ALA A 57 -3.71 5.16 -7.28
CA ALA A 57 -2.72 4.82 -6.26
C ALA A 57 -1.74 5.98 -6.09
N VAL A 58 -1.43 6.31 -4.83
CA VAL A 58 -0.36 7.23 -4.45
C VAL A 58 0.52 6.50 -3.44
N PRO A 59 1.49 5.68 -3.90
CA PRO A 59 2.42 4.96 -3.04
C PRO A 59 2.98 5.85 -1.94
N TYR A 60 2.89 5.39 -0.68
CA TYR A 60 3.38 6.08 0.52
C TYR A 60 3.05 7.59 0.59
N GLY A 61 1.95 8.01 -0.06
CA GLY A 61 1.43 9.37 -0.02
C GLY A 61 2.26 10.44 -0.73
N GLN A 62 3.25 10.09 -1.56
CA GLN A 62 4.09 11.08 -2.24
C GLN A 62 3.57 11.46 -3.62
N LEU A 63 3.49 12.77 -3.89
CA LEU A 63 3.13 13.36 -5.19
C LEU A 63 4.10 14.50 -5.56
N ASN A 64 4.37 14.66 -6.86
CA ASN A 64 5.14 15.79 -7.39
C ASN A 64 4.22 16.74 -8.17
N ALA A 65 4.75 17.92 -8.52
CA ALA A 65 3.96 18.94 -9.22
C ALA A 65 3.42 18.45 -10.58
N THR A 66 4.18 17.65 -11.33
CA THR A 66 3.76 17.11 -12.64
C THR A 66 2.59 16.14 -12.51
N GLN A 67 2.64 15.26 -11.50
CA GLN A 67 1.57 14.33 -11.15
C GLN A 67 0.30 15.08 -10.70
N VAL A 68 0.45 16.09 -9.83
CA VAL A 68 -0.68 16.92 -9.37
C VAL A 68 -1.33 17.67 -10.54
N ARG A 69 -0.54 18.23 -11.47
CA ARG A 69 -1.08 18.90 -12.67
C ARG A 69 -1.86 17.94 -13.57
N THR A 70 -1.38 16.70 -13.71
CA THR A 70 -2.05 15.64 -14.47
C THR A 70 -3.37 15.25 -13.81
N LEU A 71 -3.37 15.01 -12.50
CA LEU A 71 -4.61 14.75 -11.74
C LEU A 71 -5.62 15.91 -11.87
N ALA A 72 -5.16 17.16 -11.87
CA ALA A 72 -6.02 18.32 -12.04
C ALA A 72 -6.60 18.41 -13.46
N ARG A 73 -5.86 17.99 -14.50
CA ARG A 73 -6.37 17.87 -15.86
C ARG A 73 -7.43 16.79 -15.94
N ILE A 74 -7.15 15.59 -15.42
CA ILE A 74 -8.12 14.50 -15.34
C ILE A 74 -9.42 14.94 -14.65
N ALA A 75 -9.30 15.67 -13.53
CA ALA A 75 -10.46 16.20 -12.80
C ALA A 75 -11.37 17.09 -13.67
N ARG A 76 -10.78 17.93 -14.54
CA ARG A 76 -11.52 18.86 -15.40
C ARG A 76 -12.09 18.17 -16.63
N ASP A 77 -11.34 17.25 -17.22
CA ASP A 77 -11.64 16.69 -18.52
C ASP A 77 -12.57 15.47 -18.41
N TYR A 78 -12.43 14.68 -17.34
CA TYR A 78 -13.15 13.41 -17.15
C TYR A 78 -14.00 13.34 -15.87
N ASP A 79 -13.99 14.37 -15.03
CA ASP A 79 -14.80 14.42 -13.81
C ASP A 79 -15.52 15.79 -13.74
N LYS A 80 -15.82 16.31 -12.54
CA LYS A 80 -16.57 17.55 -12.31
C LYS A 80 -15.69 18.70 -11.80
N GLY A 81 -14.40 18.67 -12.13
CA GLY A 81 -13.42 19.69 -11.74
C GLY A 81 -12.88 19.53 -10.32
N TYR A 82 -13.13 18.41 -9.64
CA TYR A 82 -12.60 18.15 -8.30
C TYR A 82 -12.14 16.69 -8.12
N ALA A 83 -11.31 16.47 -7.11
CA ALA A 83 -10.84 15.15 -6.69
C ALA A 83 -10.86 15.05 -5.17
N HIS A 84 -10.87 13.83 -4.64
CA HIS A 84 -10.87 13.57 -3.21
C HIS A 84 -9.57 12.91 -2.76
N ILE A 85 -8.95 13.44 -1.71
CA ILE A 85 -7.88 12.75 -0.99
C ILE A 85 -8.51 11.79 0.01
N SER A 86 -8.08 10.54 -0.02
CA SER A 86 -8.59 9.50 0.87
C SER A 86 -7.77 9.40 2.15
N THR A 87 -8.34 8.78 3.18
CA THR A 87 -7.64 8.43 4.44
C THR A 87 -6.54 7.38 4.28
N ARG A 88 -6.20 7.01 3.04
CA ARG A 88 -5.03 6.17 2.70
C ARG A 88 -4.14 6.85 1.66
N GLN A 89 -4.14 8.18 1.67
CA GLN A 89 -3.27 9.05 0.86
C GLN A 89 -3.50 8.94 -0.66
N ASN A 90 -4.42 8.09 -1.12
CA ASN A 90 -4.81 7.97 -2.54
C ASN A 90 -5.74 9.10 -3.00
N VAL A 91 -5.85 9.28 -4.32
CA VAL A 91 -6.76 10.22 -4.99
C VAL A 91 -7.97 9.48 -5.58
N GLN A 92 -9.16 10.09 -5.51
CA GLN A 92 -10.41 9.53 -6.05
C GLN A 92 -11.19 10.52 -6.92
N PHE A 93 -11.61 10.02 -8.08
CA PHE A 93 -12.56 10.61 -9.02
C PHE A 93 -13.89 9.86 -8.92
N ASN A 94 -15.03 10.53 -8.95
CA ASN A 94 -16.36 9.93 -8.69
C ASN A 94 -17.35 10.06 -9.85
N TRP A 95 -16.96 10.69 -10.95
CA TRP A 95 -17.82 10.88 -12.11
C TRP A 95 -17.24 10.48 -13.48
N PRO A 96 -16.10 9.75 -13.61
CA PRO A 96 -15.63 9.38 -14.93
C PRO A 96 -16.57 8.39 -15.62
N ALA A 97 -16.75 8.56 -16.92
CA ALA A 97 -17.44 7.58 -17.75
C ALA A 97 -16.62 6.28 -17.80
N LEU A 98 -17.29 5.14 -17.93
CA LEU A 98 -16.64 3.83 -17.87
C LEU A 98 -15.70 3.61 -19.07
N GLU A 99 -16.15 4.07 -20.23
CA GLU A 99 -15.45 4.04 -21.51
C GLU A 99 -14.14 4.85 -21.51
N ASP A 100 -14.08 5.93 -20.71
CA ASP A 100 -12.92 6.82 -20.64
C ASP A 100 -11.84 6.33 -19.67
N ILE A 101 -12.15 5.37 -18.79
CA ILE A 101 -11.19 4.89 -17.77
C ILE A 101 -9.86 4.43 -18.37
N PRO A 102 -9.81 3.65 -19.46
CA PRO A 102 -8.54 3.28 -20.08
C PRO A 102 -7.70 4.47 -20.58
N ASP A 103 -8.34 5.57 -21.01
CA ASP A 103 -7.65 6.79 -21.42
C ASP A 103 -7.09 7.56 -20.22
N ILE A 104 -7.88 7.67 -19.14
CA ILE A 104 -7.42 8.26 -17.87
C ILE A 104 -6.20 7.49 -17.34
N LEU A 105 -6.24 6.14 -17.37
CA LEU A 105 -5.11 5.32 -16.92
C LEU A 105 -3.88 5.48 -17.83
N ALA A 106 -4.07 5.65 -19.15
CA ALA A 106 -2.98 5.94 -20.07
C ALA A 106 -2.34 7.31 -19.76
N GLU A 107 -3.16 8.32 -19.46
CA GLU A 107 -2.68 9.65 -19.08
C GLU A 107 -1.87 9.61 -17.77
N LEU A 108 -2.37 8.91 -16.75
CA LEU A 108 -1.65 8.69 -15.48
C LEU A 108 -0.31 7.99 -15.71
N ALA A 109 -0.25 7.03 -16.63
CA ALA A 109 0.99 6.32 -16.93
C ALA A 109 2.08 7.22 -17.54
N THR A 110 1.71 8.33 -18.20
CA THR A 110 2.69 9.32 -18.71
C THR A 110 3.46 10.06 -17.61
N VAL A 111 2.96 10.01 -16.37
CA VAL A 111 3.56 10.64 -15.19
C VAL A 111 3.83 9.63 -14.07
N GLN A 112 4.03 8.36 -14.44
CA GLN A 112 4.40 7.27 -13.52
C GLN A 112 3.35 7.05 -12.41
N MET A 113 2.06 7.17 -12.75
CA MET A 113 0.94 6.89 -11.85
C MET A 113 0.07 5.73 -12.36
N HIS A 114 -0.62 5.04 -11.46
CA HIS A 114 -1.47 3.90 -11.79
C HIS A 114 -2.67 3.75 -10.85
N ALA A 115 -3.58 2.81 -11.16
CA ALA A 115 -4.70 2.41 -10.29
C ALA A 115 -4.66 0.92 -9.89
N ILE A 116 -3.52 0.25 -10.14
CA ILE A 116 -3.29 -1.16 -9.79
C ILE A 116 -3.57 -1.42 -8.31
N GLN A 117 -4.35 -2.47 -8.02
CA GLN A 117 -4.63 -3.02 -6.69
C GLN A 117 -5.18 -1.99 -5.67
N THR A 118 -5.77 -0.88 -6.11
CA THR A 118 -6.35 0.10 -5.16
C THR A 118 -7.69 -0.38 -4.54
N SER A 119 -8.22 -1.50 -5.05
CA SER A 119 -9.57 -2.00 -4.81
C SER A 119 -9.63 -3.55 -4.90
N GLY A 120 -10.81 -4.15 -4.76
CA GLY A 120 -10.94 -5.62 -4.76
C GLY A 120 -10.44 -6.33 -3.49
N ASN A 121 -10.23 -7.64 -3.62
CA ASN A 121 -9.77 -8.59 -2.58
C ASN A 121 -8.28 -8.90 -2.76
N CYS A 122 -7.47 -7.85 -2.73
CA CYS A 122 -6.01 -7.94 -2.78
C CYS A 122 -5.41 -6.92 -1.80
N LEU A 123 -4.08 -6.84 -1.80
CA LEU A 123 -3.36 -5.81 -1.07
C LEU A 123 -3.73 -4.42 -1.58
N ARG A 124 -3.73 -3.45 -0.68
CA ARG A 124 -3.94 -2.03 -0.96
C ARG A 124 -2.61 -1.31 -0.89
N ASN A 125 -2.63 -0.04 -1.32
CA ASN A 125 -1.53 0.90 -1.14
C ASN A 125 -0.88 0.79 0.25
N THR A 126 0.43 0.56 0.27
CA THR A 126 1.28 0.64 1.46
C THR A 126 1.43 2.12 1.83
N THR A 127 1.14 2.44 3.09
CA THR A 127 1.10 3.83 3.58
C THR A 127 2.15 4.04 4.67
N THR A 128 2.60 5.28 4.81
CA THR A 128 3.56 5.70 5.85
C THR A 128 3.27 7.12 6.34
N ASP A 129 4.05 7.63 7.26
CA ASP A 129 3.96 9.00 7.78
C ASP A 129 4.11 10.03 6.66
N GLN A 130 3.32 11.11 6.70
CA GLN A 130 3.43 12.25 5.78
C GLN A 130 4.77 12.97 5.87
N PHE A 131 5.51 12.84 6.98
CA PHE A 131 6.83 13.46 7.19
C PHE A 131 8.01 12.51 6.90
N ALA A 132 7.76 11.36 6.28
CA ALA A 132 8.79 10.36 5.98
C ALA A 132 9.99 10.93 5.20
N GLY A 133 11.19 10.71 5.74
CA GLY A 133 12.48 11.19 5.27
C GLY A 133 12.89 12.58 5.76
N VAL A 134 12.05 13.27 6.55
CA VAL A 134 12.36 14.59 7.11
C VAL A 134 11.96 14.75 8.58
N ALA A 135 11.26 13.78 9.16
CA ALA A 135 10.84 13.84 10.56
C ALA A 135 12.05 13.74 11.50
N ALA A 136 12.12 14.64 12.50
CA ALA A 136 13.24 14.67 13.44
C ALA A 136 13.30 13.44 14.37
N ASP A 137 12.16 12.79 14.59
CA ASP A 137 12.02 11.58 15.40
C ASP A 137 12.10 10.28 14.58
N GLU A 138 12.49 10.36 13.31
CA GLU A 138 12.57 9.21 12.41
C GLU A 138 13.69 8.24 12.81
N ILE A 139 13.33 6.97 13.04
CA ILE A 139 14.27 5.86 13.34
C ILE A 139 14.95 5.39 12.04
N VAL A 140 14.18 5.33 10.96
CA VAL A 140 14.62 5.01 9.60
C VAL A 140 13.62 5.59 8.61
N ASP A 141 14.10 6.08 7.47
CA ASP A 141 13.25 6.46 6.34
C ASP A 141 12.40 5.24 5.90
N PRO A 142 11.05 5.28 6.06
CA PRO A 142 10.19 4.16 5.76
C PRO A 142 9.89 4.01 4.26
N ARG A 143 10.25 4.99 3.41
CA ARG A 143 9.85 5.03 1.99
C ARG A 143 10.46 3.88 1.18
N PRO A 144 11.77 3.54 1.30
CA PRO A 144 12.33 2.38 0.61
C PRO A 144 11.65 1.07 1.01
N TRP A 145 11.34 0.88 2.29
CA TRP A 145 10.65 -0.30 2.79
C TRP A 145 9.22 -0.42 2.24
N CYS A 146 8.49 0.71 2.21
CA CYS A 146 7.16 0.74 1.61
C CYS A 146 7.19 0.38 0.13
N GLU A 147 8.21 0.83 -0.59
CA GLU A 147 8.42 0.56 -2.00
C GLU A 147 8.81 -0.90 -2.27
N ILE A 148 9.69 -1.49 -1.46
CA ILE A 148 9.99 -2.94 -1.53
C ILE A 148 8.70 -3.75 -1.35
N VAL A 149 7.87 -3.40 -0.35
CA VAL A 149 6.57 -4.05 -0.14
C VAL A 149 5.62 -3.83 -1.34
N ARG A 150 5.60 -2.63 -1.93
CA ARG A 150 4.81 -2.34 -3.13
C ARG A 150 5.24 -3.23 -4.31
N GLN A 151 6.54 -3.34 -4.57
CA GLN A 151 7.08 -4.15 -5.68
C GLN A 151 6.78 -5.63 -5.46
N TRP A 152 7.02 -6.16 -4.26
CA TRP A 152 6.71 -7.55 -3.91
C TRP A 152 5.22 -7.89 -4.06
N THR A 153 4.31 -6.96 -3.74
CA THR A 153 2.86 -7.22 -3.77
C THR A 153 2.22 -7.03 -5.14
N THR A 154 2.89 -6.30 -6.03
CA THR A 154 2.37 -5.95 -7.35
C THR A 154 2.30 -7.20 -8.24
N PHE A 155 1.07 -7.57 -8.63
CA PHE A 155 0.78 -8.79 -9.41
C PHE A 155 1.23 -10.12 -8.77
N HIS A 156 1.41 -10.15 -7.44
CA HIS A 156 1.78 -11.40 -6.76
C HIS A 156 0.67 -12.46 -6.95
N PRO A 157 0.97 -13.62 -7.57
CA PRO A 157 -0.05 -14.58 -7.99
C PRO A 157 -0.82 -15.16 -6.80
N GLU A 158 -0.13 -15.38 -5.67
CA GLU A 158 -0.73 -15.91 -4.45
C GLU A 158 -1.65 -14.89 -3.75
N PHE A 159 -1.39 -13.58 -3.91
CA PHE A 159 -2.06 -12.52 -3.15
C PHE A 159 -3.02 -11.67 -3.98
N ALA A 160 -3.22 -12.03 -5.25
CA ALA A 160 -4.24 -11.44 -6.12
C ALA A 160 -5.68 -11.83 -5.70
N TYR A 161 -5.84 -12.86 -4.86
CA TYR A 161 -7.12 -13.46 -4.45
C TYR A 161 -7.23 -13.72 -2.94
N LEU A 162 -6.93 -12.70 -2.14
CA LEU A 162 -7.07 -12.77 -0.68
C LEU A 162 -8.54 -12.95 -0.26
N PRO A 163 -8.82 -13.46 0.95
CA PRO A 163 -10.20 -13.56 1.44
C PRO A 163 -10.94 -12.21 1.45
N ARG A 164 -10.23 -11.09 1.70
CA ARG A 164 -10.75 -9.73 1.65
C ARG A 164 -9.62 -8.70 1.47
N LYS A 165 -9.98 -7.42 1.34
CA LYS A 165 -9.03 -6.29 1.27
C LYS A 165 -7.98 -6.36 2.39
N PHE A 166 -6.73 -6.05 2.06
CA PHE A 166 -5.60 -6.15 2.97
C PHE A 166 -4.75 -4.87 2.93
N LYS A 167 -4.39 -4.31 4.09
CA LYS A 167 -3.70 -3.03 4.22
C LYS A 167 -2.42 -3.20 5.02
N ILE A 168 -1.33 -2.62 4.51
CA ILE A 168 -0.05 -2.57 5.21
C ILE A 168 0.29 -1.10 5.45
N ALA A 169 0.87 -0.79 6.61
CA ALA A 169 1.51 0.49 6.89
C ALA A 169 2.84 0.31 7.62
N ILE A 170 3.75 1.25 7.39
CA ILE A 170 5.05 1.32 8.05
C ILE A 170 5.16 2.70 8.70
N ASN A 171 5.44 2.76 9.99
CA ASN A 171 5.69 4.02 10.69
C ASN A 171 7.18 4.19 10.92
N GLY A 172 7.85 5.13 10.26
CA GLY A 172 9.30 5.33 10.40
C GLY A 172 9.74 6.04 11.69
N SER A 173 8.81 6.71 12.37
CA SER A 173 9.03 7.62 13.49
C SER A 173 8.71 7.03 14.85
N GLN A 174 9.12 7.70 15.93
CA GLN A 174 8.72 7.33 17.30
C GLN A 174 7.22 7.55 17.54
N GLU A 175 6.65 8.65 17.01
CA GLU A 175 5.21 8.88 17.04
C GLU A 175 4.50 8.10 15.90
N ASP A 176 3.40 7.40 16.19
CA ASP A 176 2.60 6.70 15.17
C ASP A 176 1.67 7.64 14.39
N ARG A 177 2.26 8.37 13.44
CA ARG A 177 1.52 9.23 12.51
C ARG A 177 0.88 8.45 11.36
N ALA A 178 1.37 7.24 11.09
CA ALA A 178 0.83 6.35 10.06
C ALA A 178 -0.43 5.58 10.51
N ALA A 179 -0.74 5.59 11.82
CA ALA A 179 -1.82 4.84 12.45
C ALA A 179 -1.73 3.33 12.15
N ILE A 180 -0.56 2.72 12.39
CA ILE A 180 -0.28 1.32 12.04
C ILE A 180 -1.21 0.34 12.76
N GLU A 181 -1.71 0.72 13.94
CA GLU A 181 -2.62 -0.08 14.76
C GLU A 181 -3.93 -0.48 14.09
N VAL A 182 -4.36 0.28 13.08
CA VAL A 182 -5.62 0.04 12.37
C VAL A 182 -5.43 -0.56 10.98
N HIS A 183 -4.23 -1.07 10.70
CA HIS A 183 -3.88 -1.77 9.46
C HIS A 183 -3.99 -3.28 9.63
N ASP A 184 -4.13 -4.00 8.50
CA ASP A 184 -4.17 -5.47 8.55
C ASP A 184 -2.79 -5.99 8.97
N ILE A 185 -1.70 -5.33 8.55
CA ILE A 185 -0.34 -5.39 9.12
C ILE A 185 0.17 -3.96 9.39
N GLY A 186 0.73 -3.75 10.58
CA GLY A 186 1.49 -2.56 10.95
C GLY A 186 2.96 -2.93 11.18
N LEU A 187 3.88 -2.10 10.73
CA LEU A 187 5.32 -2.28 10.89
C LEU A 187 5.92 -1.06 11.58
N GLU A 188 6.67 -1.29 12.64
CA GLU A 188 7.37 -0.27 13.42
C GLU A 188 8.86 -0.63 13.47
N PRO A 189 9.75 0.13 12.81
CA PRO A 189 11.17 -0.06 12.87
C PRO A 189 11.69 0.13 14.29
N VAL A 190 12.58 -0.75 14.70
CA VAL A 190 13.25 -0.70 16.01
C VAL A 190 14.72 -1.06 15.85
N ARG A 191 15.55 -0.64 16.81
CA ARG A 191 16.93 -1.09 16.92
C ARG A 191 17.09 -1.97 18.15
N ASN A 192 17.77 -3.11 18.00
CA ASN A 192 18.11 -3.93 19.15
C ASN A 192 19.27 -3.33 19.96
N ALA A 193 19.69 -4.01 21.02
CA ALA A 193 20.81 -3.58 21.87
C ALA A 193 22.16 -3.47 21.14
N ALA A 194 22.33 -4.18 20.01
CA ALA A 194 23.51 -4.09 19.15
C ALA A 194 23.40 -2.97 18.09
N GLY A 195 22.28 -2.23 18.05
CA GLY A 195 22.02 -1.17 17.08
C GLY A 195 21.48 -1.66 15.72
N GLU A 196 21.25 -2.96 15.58
CA GLU A 196 20.78 -3.58 14.34
C GLU A 196 19.31 -3.25 14.11
N LEU A 197 18.97 -2.93 12.86
CA LEU A 197 17.60 -2.64 12.45
C LEU A 197 16.74 -3.91 12.47
N GLY A 198 15.52 -3.77 12.97
CA GLY A 198 14.46 -4.76 12.83
C GLY A 198 13.10 -4.07 12.82
N PHE A 199 12.04 -4.87 12.86
CA PHE A 199 10.66 -4.39 12.90
C PHE A 199 9.88 -5.09 14.00
N ARG A 200 9.12 -4.32 14.77
CA ARG A 200 7.97 -4.85 15.49
C ARG A 200 6.83 -5.03 14.49
N VAL A 201 6.14 -6.17 14.58
CA VAL A 201 5.12 -6.57 13.62
C VAL A 201 3.77 -6.68 14.31
N LEU A 202 2.86 -5.80 13.91
CA LEU A 202 1.48 -5.76 14.36
C LEU A 202 0.56 -6.42 13.33
N VAL A 203 -0.42 -7.21 13.76
CA VAL A 203 -1.38 -7.86 12.85
C VAL A 203 -2.81 -7.74 13.38
N GLY A 204 -3.78 -7.64 12.46
CA GLY A 204 -5.20 -7.80 12.81
C GLY A 204 -5.94 -6.51 13.16
N GLY A 205 -5.45 -5.34 12.73
CA GLY A 205 -6.14 -4.07 12.92
C GLY A 205 -7.28 -3.81 11.91
N GLY A 206 -8.14 -2.85 12.24
CA GLY A 206 -9.00 -2.19 11.26
C GLY A 206 -10.31 -1.60 11.78
N LEU A 207 -10.60 -0.38 11.36
CA LEU A 207 -11.78 0.44 11.71
C LEU A 207 -13.07 0.10 10.92
N GLY A 208 -13.24 -1.14 10.47
CA GLY A 208 -14.50 -1.57 9.85
C GLY A 208 -15.66 -1.62 10.86
N ARG A 209 -16.79 -2.22 10.47
CA ARG A 209 -18.00 -2.39 11.32
C ARG A 209 -17.72 -2.82 12.77
N THR A 210 -16.74 -3.69 12.97
CA THR A 210 -16.23 -4.04 14.30
C THR A 210 -14.81 -3.49 14.42
N PRO A 211 -14.59 -2.32 15.03
CA PRO A 211 -13.24 -1.76 15.17
C PRO A 211 -12.38 -2.67 16.04
N VAL A 212 -11.12 -2.87 15.64
CA VAL A 212 -10.13 -3.69 16.34
C VAL A 212 -8.77 -3.01 16.14
N VAL A 213 -8.01 -2.87 17.22
CA VAL A 213 -6.59 -2.50 17.21
C VAL A 213 -5.78 -3.79 17.04
N GLY A 214 -4.77 -3.76 16.17
CA GLY A 214 -3.89 -4.91 15.94
C GLY A 214 -3.10 -5.31 17.18
N SER A 215 -2.46 -6.48 17.14
CA SER A 215 -1.62 -6.98 18.24
C SER A 215 -0.22 -7.26 17.72
N PHE A 216 0.79 -6.96 18.53
CA PHE A 216 2.17 -7.34 18.22
C PHE A 216 2.28 -8.85 18.29
N ILE A 217 2.78 -9.45 17.22
CA ILE A 217 3.05 -10.90 17.14
C ILE A 217 4.55 -11.20 17.06
N ASN A 218 5.36 -10.17 16.83
CA ASN A 218 6.82 -10.22 16.83
C ASN A 218 7.37 -8.86 17.29
N GLU A 219 8.19 -8.86 18.34
CA GLU A 219 8.79 -7.64 18.92
C GLU A 219 10.14 -7.28 18.27
N PHE A 220 10.76 -8.18 17.52
CA PHE A 220 11.98 -7.88 16.77
C PHE A 220 12.15 -8.87 15.61
N LEU A 221 11.68 -8.48 14.44
CA LEU A 221 11.93 -9.16 13.17
C LEU A 221 13.16 -8.54 12.50
N PRO A 222 14.27 -9.29 12.29
CA PRO A 222 15.40 -8.80 11.51
C PRO A 222 14.94 -8.32 10.14
N TRP A 223 15.43 -7.17 9.68
CA TRP A 223 14.94 -6.54 8.44
C TRP A 223 15.11 -7.44 7.20
N GLN A 224 16.09 -8.36 7.21
CA GLN A 224 16.33 -9.33 6.14
C GLN A 224 15.16 -10.29 5.96
N ASP A 225 14.45 -10.62 7.05
CA ASP A 225 13.31 -11.54 7.04
C ASP A 225 11.98 -10.84 6.75
N LEU A 226 11.97 -9.50 6.51
CA LEU A 226 10.75 -8.71 6.37
C LEU A 226 9.77 -9.30 5.35
N ILE A 227 10.22 -9.53 4.11
CA ILE A 227 9.32 -10.00 3.05
C ILE A 227 8.88 -11.45 3.29
N SER A 228 9.79 -12.31 3.75
CA SER A 228 9.45 -13.68 4.13
C SER A 228 8.39 -13.74 5.26
N TYR A 229 8.45 -12.81 6.21
CA TYR A 229 7.47 -12.73 7.29
C TYR A 229 6.10 -12.25 6.82
N LEU A 230 6.07 -11.26 5.91
CA LEU A 230 4.84 -10.82 5.28
C LEU A 230 4.22 -11.93 4.42
N ASP A 231 5.03 -12.71 3.70
CA ASP A 231 4.59 -13.93 2.99
C ASP A 231 3.93 -14.93 3.96
N ALA A 232 4.58 -15.22 5.09
CA ALA A 232 4.06 -16.14 6.11
C ALA A 232 2.69 -15.67 6.65
N ILE A 233 2.55 -14.39 7.01
CA ILE A 233 1.28 -13.81 7.49
C ILE A 233 0.19 -13.95 6.42
N LEU A 234 0.50 -13.62 5.16
CA LEU A 234 -0.46 -13.71 4.06
C LEU A 234 -0.84 -15.16 3.75
N ARG A 235 0.08 -16.11 3.85
CA ARG A 235 -0.18 -17.56 3.68
C ARG A 235 -1.13 -18.09 4.74
N VAL A 236 -0.88 -17.77 6.01
CA VAL A 236 -1.80 -18.10 7.11
C VAL A 236 -3.17 -17.49 6.85
N TYR A 237 -3.24 -16.22 6.45
CA TYR A 237 -4.51 -15.57 6.12
C TYR A 237 -5.22 -16.21 4.92
N ASN A 238 -4.49 -16.58 3.87
CA ASN A 238 -5.05 -17.23 2.70
C ASN A 238 -5.61 -18.61 3.02
N ARG A 239 -4.90 -19.39 3.85
CA ARG A 239 -5.26 -20.77 4.23
C ARG A 239 -6.44 -20.81 5.20
N TYR A 240 -6.44 -19.95 6.22
CA TYR A 240 -7.43 -20.02 7.31
C TYR A 240 -8.50 -18.92 7.26
N GLY A 241 -8.34 -17.92 6.39
CA GLY A 241 -9.29 -16.83 6.23
C GLY A 241 -10.62 -17.26 5.61
N ARG A 242 -11.72 -16.80 6.20
CA ARG A 242 -13.08 -17.07 5.72
C ARG A 242 -13.37 -16.43 4.38
N ARG A 243 -14.03 -17.17 3.48
CA ARG A 243 -14.55 -16.68 2.19
C ARG A 243 -16.07 -16.80 2.05
N ASP A 244 -16.71 -17.52 2.96
CA ASP A 244 -18.15 -17.77 3.00
C ASP A 244 -18.97 -16.55 3.41
N ASN A 245 -18.41 -15.69 4.27
CA ASN A 245 -19.07 -14.47 4.74
C ASN A 245 -18.16 -13.25 4.65
N LYS A 246 -18.43 -12.37 3.67
CA LYS A 246 -17.64 -11.17 3.40
C LYS A 246 -17.50 -10.21 4.59
N TYR A 247 -18.42 -10.24 5.56
CA TYR A 247 -18.37 -9.42 6.77
C TYR A 247 -17.48 -10.00 7.86
N LYS A 248 -17.16 -11.30 7.77
CA LYS A 248 -16.27 -12.05 8.67
C LYS A 248 -14.94 -12.46 8.02
N ALA A 249 -14.66 -11.96 6.81
CA ALA A 249 -13.53 -12.39 5.97
C ALA A 249 -12.22 -11.62 6.20
N ARG A 250 -12.16 -10.60 7.06
CA ARG A 250 -10.95 -9.80 7.31
C ARG A 250 -10.00 -10.51 8.29
N ILE A 251 -8.68 -10.29 8.14
CA ILE A 251 -7.66 -10.91 9.01
C ILE A 251 -7.89 -10.64 10.50
N LYS A 252 -8.37 -9.44 10.88
CA LYS A 252 -8.75 -9.15 12.28
C LYS A 252 -9.73 -10.13 12.90
N ILE A 253 -10.62 -10.72 12.09
CA ILE A 253 -11.59 -11.72 12.55
C ILE A 253 -10.89 -13.07 12.75
N LEU A 254 -9.94 -13.40 11.85
CA LEU A 254 -9.11 -14.59 11.96
C LEU A 254 -8.20 -14.53 13.20
N VAL A 255 -7.45 -13.43 13.37
CA VAL A 255 -6.57 -13.21 14.54
C VAL A 255 -7.38 -13.25 15.83
N LYS A 256 -8.54 -12.60 15.89
CA LYS A 256 -9.43 -12.68 17.06
C LYS A 256 -9.92 -14.11 17.35
N ALA A 257 -10.20 -14.89 16.32
CA ALA A 257 -10.70 -16.26 16.48
C ALA A 257 -9.60 -17.26 16.90
N LEU A 258 -8.37 -17.05 16.43
CA LEU A 258 -7.22 -17.87 16.81
C LEU A 258 -6.58 -17.42 18.13
N THR A 259 -6.72 -16.14 18.48
CA THR A 259 -5.84 -15.33 19.36
C THR A 259 -4.53 -14.92 18.67
N PRO A 260 -3.93 -13.77 19.06
CA PRO A 260 -2.65 -13.32 18.52
C PRO A 260 -1.52 -14.34 18.67
N GLU A 261 -1.47 -15.05 19.80
CA GLU A 261 -0.42 -16.01 20.13
C GLU A 261 -0.48 -17.23 19.19
N VAL A 262 -1.65 -17.83 19.03
CA VAL A 262 -1.84 -18.97 18.11
C VAL A 262 -1.68 -18.53 16.66
N PHE A 263 -2.05 -17.29 16.32
CA PHE A 263 -1.76 -16.74 14.99
C PHE A 263 -0.24 -16.64 14.76
N ALA A 264 0.51 -16.12 15.75
CA ALA A 264 1.97 -16.01 15.71
C ALA A 264 2.62 -17.39 15.55
N GLU A 265 2.20 -18.40 16.31
CA GLU A 265 2.70 -19.78 16.17
C GLU A 265 2.54 -20.32 14.74
N LYS A 266 1.42 -20.02 14.07
CA LYS A 266 1.19 -20.43 12.68
C LYS A 266 2.08 -19.67 11.70
N VAL A 267 2.33 -18.38 11.96
CA VAL A 267 3.25 -17.58 11.16
C VAL A 267 4.68 -18.10 11.30
N GLU A 268 5.13 -18.39 12.53
CA GLU A 268 6.45 -18.96 12.78
C GLU A 268 6.62 -20.34 12.13
N ALA A 269 5.57 -21.17 12.14
CA ALA A 269 5.59 -22.46 11.44
C ALA A 269 5.77 -22.31 9.92
N GLU A 270 5.14 -21.32 9.28
CA GLU A 270 5.39 -21.02 7.86
C GLU A 270 6.79 -20.42 7.66
N MET A 271 7.29 -19.60 8.58
CA MET A 271 8.62 -18.98 8.50
C MET A 271 9.77 -19.97 8.47
N VAL A 272 9.63 -21.13 9.13
CA VAL A 272 10.63 -22.22 9.06
C VAL A 272 10.92 -22.64 7.61
N HIS A 273 9.95 -22.52 6.71
CA HIS A 273 10.08 -22.89 5.30
C HIS A 273 10.54 -21.74 4.39
N LEU A 274 10.47 -20.50 4.86
CA LEU A 274 10.74 -19.29 4.06
C LEU A 274 12.08 -18.64 4.41
N ARG A 275 12.57 -18.83 5.64
CA ARG A 275 13.78 -18.20 6.15
C ARG A 275 15.00 -18.57 5.30
N GLY A 276 15.80 -17.56 4.92
CA GLY A 276 16.96 -17.73 4.04
C GLY A 276 16.62 -18.09 2.59
N GLY A 277 15.34 -18.00 2.20
CA GLY A 277 14.88 -18.26 0.85
C GLY A 277 15.07 -17.09 -0.10
N SER A 278 14.42 -17.15 -1.26
CA SER A 278 14.53 -16.12 -2.30
C SER A 278 13.95 -14.75 -1.91
N THR A 279 13.15 -14.69 -0.84
CA THR A 279 12.55 -13.44 -0.34
C THR A 279 13.33 -12.81 0.81
N THR A 280 14.47 -13.38 1.19
CA THR A 280 15.38 -12.75 2.14
C THR A 280 15.98 -11.49 1.53
N LEU A 281 15.74 -10.34 2.17
CA LEU A 281 16.26 -9.06 1.70
C LEU A 281 17.77 -8.98 1.91
N THR A 282 18.42 -8.34 0.94
CA THR A 282 19.86 -8.06 0.97
C THR A 282 20.09 -6.57 1.02
N GLU A 283 21.27 -6.17 1.49
CA GLU A 283 21.64 -4.75 1.53
C GLU A 283 21.63 -4.16 0.11
N ALA A 284 22.10 -4.93 -0.86
CA ALA A 284 22.10 -4.53 -2.27
C ALA A 284 20.69 -4.23 -2.78
N GLU A 285 19.68 -5.01 -2.38
CA GLU A 285 18.28 -4.79 -2.78
C GLU A 285 17.68 -3.56 -2.11
N VAL A 286 17.95 -3.35 -0.81
CA VAL A 286 17.53 -2.13 -0.11
C VAL A 286 18.17 -0.90 -0.76
N GLN A 287 19.47 -0.92 -1.03
CA GLN A 287 20.17 0.17 -1.70
C GLN A 287 19.68 0.40 -3.14
N ARG A 288 19.34 -0.67 -3.87
CA ARG A 288 18.76 -0.59 -5.22
C ARG A 288 17.47 0.22 -5.19
N VAL A 289 16.59 -0.01 -4.23
CA VAL A 289 15.33 0.74 -4.11
C VAL A 289 15.57 2.15 -3.56
N SER A 290 16.40 2.30 -2.54
CA SER A 290 16.71 3.59 -1.92
C SER A 290 17.23 4.62 -2.91
N ARG A 291 18.07 4.25 -3.88
CA ARG A 291 18.62 5.21 -4.86
C ARG A 291 17.56 5.91 -5.72
N HIS A 292 16.35 5.35 -5.82
CA HIS A 292 15.26 5.95 -6.58
C HIS A 292 14.55 7.05 -5.78
N PHE A 293 14.77 7.14 -4.47
CA PHE A 293 14.36 8.26 -3.64
C PHE A 293 15.44 9.33 -3.66
N VAL A 294 15.38 10.19 -4.68
CA VAL A 294 16.31 11.32 -4.80
C VAL A 294 15.79 12.50 -3.98
N ASP A 295 16.62 12.98 -3.05
CA ASP A 295 16.34 14.20 -2.32
C ASP A 295 16.61 15.44 -3.20
N PRO A 296 15.79 16.50 -3.05
CA PRO A 296 16.12 17.80 -3.60
C PRO A 296 17.50 18.29 -3.13
N ALA A 297 18.11 19.18 -3.90
CA ALA A 297 19.30 19.90 -3.46
C ALA A 297 18.93 20.93 -2.37
N TYR A 298 18.73 20.44 -1.14
CA TYR A 298 18.41 21.29 0.01
C TYR A 298 19.56 22.26 0.30
N LEU A 299 19.20 23.47 0.74
CA LEU A 299 20.16 24.41 1.30
C LEU A 299 20.65 23.87 2.65
N ALA A 300 21.96 23.96 2.90
CA ALA A 300 22.49 23.76 4.24
C ALA A 300 22.07 24.95 5.10
N LEU A 301 21.14 24.72 6.02
CA LEU A 301 20.65 25.71 6.98
C LEU A 301 21.08 25.28 8.38
N ASP A 302 21.31 26.25 9.27
CA ASP A 302 21.55 25.97 10.68
C ASP A 302 20.29 25.34 11.28
N ASN A 303 20.46 24.33 12.14
CA ASN A 303 19.34 23.71 12.81
C ASN A 303 18.79 24.69 13.86
N VAL A 304 17.64 25.29 13.57
CA VAL A 304 16.97 26.23 14.47
C VAL A 304 16.09 25.44 15.42
N ASP A 305 16.32 25.58 16.72
CA ASP A 305 15.49 24.97 17.74
C ASP A 305 14.17 25.74 17.88
N TYR A 306 13.08 25.12 17.41
CA TYR A 306 11.73 25.65 17.51
C TYR A 306 10.95 25.11 18.72
N ALA A 307 11.57 24.35 19.63
CA ALA A 307 10.86 23.69 20.74
C ALA A 307 10.06 24.66 21.63
N ALA A 308 10.58 25.88 21.86
CA ALA A 308 9.86 26.91 22.59
C ALA A 308 8.61 27.41 21.86
N GLN A 309 8.67 27.49 20.53
CA GLN A 309 7.60 27.96 19.67
C GLN A 309 6.54 26.86 19.46
N ASP A 310 6.97 25.61 19.33
CA ASP A 310 6.08 24.44 19.28
C ASP A 310 5.33 24.24 20.61
N ALA A 311 5.98 24.53 21.75
CA ALA A 311 5.32 24.50 23.06
C ALA A 311 4.27 25.61 23.23
N GLU A 312 4.44 26.75 22.55
CA GLU A 312 3.46 27.85 22.54
C GLU A 312 2.25 27.54 21.63
N TYR A 313 2.47 26.77 20.54
CA TYR A 313 1.44 26.38 19.58
C TYR A 313 1.36 24.85 19.45
N PRO A 314 0.90 24.14 20.49
CA PRO A 314 0.77 22.68 20.43
C PRO A 314 -0.23 22.28 19.33
N ALA A 315 0.13 21.24 18.58
CA ALA A 315 -0.64 20.67 17.48
C ALA A 315 -1.99 20.07 17.92
#